data_AF-A0AAF0CRG5-F1
#
_entry.id   AF-A0AAF0CRG5-F1
#
_cell.length_a   1.000
_cell.length_b   1.000
_cell.length_c   1.000
_cell.angle_alpha   90.00
_cell.angle_beta   90.00
_cell.angle_gamma   90.00
#
_symmetry.space_group_name_H-M   'P 1'
#
loop_
_entity.id
_entity.type
_entity.pdbx_description
1 polymer ?
#
loop_
_entity_poly.entity_id
_entity_poly.type
_entity_poly.pdbx_seq_one_letter_code
_entity_poly.pdbx_strand_id
1 'polypeptide(L)'
;MESQSVHPVPPPAALLRRMQKYGSDPRVELSSDESAPLVRCEIESTRGHAVVELTEIDTADVTIQWMQNGTPLQGQDQPVLHLAELSPADTDIYYAIITEKSRQRRSQSLLLAVYPGYPMLDHSARAYVSEGKGLTKGFVVAKAVGPVRKKRYLLRVIGPSLKKFDISRPLMRPVVTLSRRNVSCQGLLQTTDPRIREWEQKAGAFKLDNPEQEFVASAELPPGSYSLTIQAEAGDEGEVLVEIYELNL
;
A
#
# COMPACT_ATOMS: atom_id res chain seq x y z
N MET A 1 8.65 43.84 33.42
CA MET A 1 8.93 43.02 32.21
C MET A 1 9.01 41.58 32.67
N GLU A 2 7.89 40.85 32.63
CA GLU A 2 7.88 39.41 32.90
C GLU A 2 7.71 38.70 31.55
N SER A 3 8.69 37.85 31.20
CA SER A 3 8.67 37.04 29.99
C SER A 3 7.84 35.78 30.24
N GLN A 4 6.74 35.61 29.50
CA GLN A 4 6.00 34.36 29.49
C GLN A 4 6.76 33.32 28.65
N SER A 5 7.20 32.23 29.30
CA SER A 5 7.74 31.05 28.64
C SER A 5 6.60 30.23 28.04
N VAL A 6 6.58 30.09 26.71
CA VAL A 6 5.64 29.21 26.01
C VAL A 6 6.17 27.78 26.09
N HIS A 7 5.53 26.94 26.90
CA HIS A 7 5.77 25.49 26.85
C HIS A 7 5.02 24.89 25.65
N PRO A 8 5.67 24.04 24.82
CA PRO A 8 5.00 23.40 23.71
C PRO A 8 3.93 22.44 24.22
N VAL A 9 2.70 22.62 23.75
CA VAL A 9 1.58 21.71 24.00
C VAL A 9 1.91 20.36 23.35
N PRO A 10 1.97 19.25 24.11
CA PRO A 10 2.22 17.94 23.51
C PRO A 10 1.05 17.58 22.57
N PRO A 11 1.33 16.95 21.42
CA PRO A 11 0.30 16.63 20.44
C PRO A 11 -0.76 15.69 21.05
N PRO A 12 -2.03 15.80 20.62
CA PRO A 12 -3.10 14.95 21.11
C PRO A 12 -2.77 13.46 20.93
N ALA A 13 -3.07 12.62 21.93
CA ALA A 13 -2.80 11.17 21.92
C ALA A 13 -3.31 10.42 20.67
N ALA A 14 -4.29 10.99 19.95
CA ALA A 14 -4.81 10.48 18.69
C ALA A 14 -3.80 10.55 17.51
N LEU A 15 -2.87 11.51 17.53
CA LEU A 15 -1.81 11.66 16.52
C LEU A 15 -0.70 10.60 16.70
N LEU A 16 -0.36 10.27 17.95
CA LEU A 16 0.60 9.20 18.28
C LEU A 16 0.12 7.82 17.83
N ARG A 17 -1.18 7.50 17.98
CA ARG A 17 -1.76 6.23 17.51
C ARG A 17 -1.74 6.07 15.98
N ARG A 18 -1.76 7.16 15.21
CA ARG A 18 -1.64 7.12 13.74
C ARG A 18 -0.20 6.97 13.26
N MET A 19 0.78 7.48 14.02
CA MET A 19 2.20 7.39 13.67
C MET A 19 2.83 6.04 14.03
N GLN A 20 2.24 5.28 14.97
CA GLN A 20 2.68 3.91 15.30
C GLN A 20 2.33 2.87 14.23
N LYS A 21 1.38 3.16 13.32
CA LYS A 21 0.87 2.20 12.34
C LYS A 21 1.84 1.89 11.18
N TYR A 22 3.00 2.55 11.15
CA TYR A 22 3.97 2.46 10.04
C TYR A 22 5.36 1.92 10.46
N GLY A 23 5.49 1.29 11.63
CA GLY A 23 6.79 0.77 12.07
C GLY A 23 6.81 -0.38 13.08
N SER A 24 5.66 -0.97 13.44
CA SER A 24 5.60 -2.13 14.34
C SER A 24 4.70 -3.20 13.75
N ASP A 25 5.13 -4.47 13.84
CA ASP A 25 4.34 -5.62 13.39
C ASP A 25 2.93 -5.55 14.00
N PRO A 26 1.86 -5.77 13.21
CA PRO A 26 0.50 -5.81 13.74
C PRO A 26 0.39 -6.84 14.88
N ARG A 27 0.05 -6.34 16.08
CA ARG A 27 -0.30 -7.18 17.24
C ARG A 27 -1.80 -7.38 17.28
N VAL A 28 -2.22 -8.64 17.38
CA VAL A 28 -3.61 -9.06 17.46
C VAL A 28 -3.82 -9.81 18.77
N GLU A 29 -4.73 -9.32 19.60
CA GLU A 29 -5.13 -10.02 20.83
C GLU A 29 -6.34 -10.91 20.53
N LEU A 30 -6.29 -12.15 20.98
CA LEU A 30 -7.39 -13.10 20.89
C LEU A 30 -7.79 -13.56 22.29
N SER A 31 -9.08 -13.52 22.61
CA SER A 31 -9.59 -14.13 23.83
C SER A 31 -9.35 -15.64 23.82
N SER A 32 -9.07 -16.21 24.99
CA SER A 32 -9.02 -17.66 25.17
C SER A 32 -10.40 -18.34 25.02
N ASP A 33 -11.50 -17.57 24.94
CA ASP A 33 -12.87 -18.07 24.78
C ASP A 33 -13.32 -18.11 23.30
N GLU A 34 -13.71 -19.30 22.83
CA GLU A 34 -14.30 -19.56 21.51
C GLU A 34 -15.59 -18.76 21.26
N SER A 35 -16.32 -18.37 22.30
CA SER A 35 -17.59 -17.64 22.16
C SER A 35 -17.40 -16.19 21.68
N ALA A 36 -16.17 -15.66 21.78
CA ALA A 36 -15.84 -14.32 21.32
C ALA A 36 -15.96 -14.18 19.78
N PRO A 37 -16.40 -13.02 19.27
CA PRO A 37 -16.63 -12.82 17.85
C PRO A 37 -15.34 -12.94 17.03
N LEU A 38 -15.42 -13.40 15.78
CA LEU A 38 -14.26 -13.50 14.87
C LEU A 38 -13.48 -12.16 14.78
N VAL A 39 -12.16 -12.22 14.96
CA VAL A 39 -11.25 -11.09 14.71
C VAL A 39 -10.75 -11.16 13.28
N ARG A 40 -10.56 -10.02 12.62
CA ARG A 40 -10.00 -9.95 11.28
C ARG A 40 -8.74 -9.10 11.28
N CYS A 41 -7.66 -9.64 10.72
CA CYS A 41 -6.41 -8.91 10.51
C CYS A 41 -6.04 -8.98 9.02
N GLU A 42 -5.67 -7.83 8.44
CA GLU A 42 -5.24 -7.71 7.05
C GLU A 42 -3.75 -7.35 7.01
N ILE A 43 -2.96 -8.05 6.20
CA ILE A 43 -1.52 -7.85 6.07
C ILE A 43 -1.15 -7.76 4.59
N GLU A 44 -0.27 -6.82 4.25
CA GLU A 44 0.33 -6.71 2.92
C GLU A 44 1.67 -7.46 2.86
N SER A 45 1.84 -8.35 1.88
CA SER A 45 2.90 -9.37 1.85
C SER A 45 4.32 -8.88 1.51
N THR A 46 4.63 -7.58 1.46
CA THR A 46 6.02 -7.16 1.12
C THR A 46 6.98 -7.39 2.27
N ARG A 47 6.51 -7.41 3.54
CA ARG A 47 7.23 -7.80 4.77
C ARG A 47 6.24 -8.21 5.87
N GLY A 48 5.27 -9.06 5.54
CA GLY A 48 4.17 -9.39 6.44
C GLY A 48 4.64 -10.14 7.69
N HIS A 49 4.65 -9.45 8.82
CA HIS A 49 4.78 -10.05 10.15
C HIS A 49 3.48 -9.81 10.92
N ALA A 50 3.08 -10.74 11.77
CA ALA A 50 2.05 -10.52 12.77
C ALA A 50 2.40 -11.25 14.05
N VAL A 51 2.00 -10.65 15.16
CA VAL A 51 2.09 -11.27 16.47
C VAL A 51 0.67 -11.44 16.97
N VAL A 52 0.28 -12.68 17.23
CA VAL A 52 -1.03 -13.02 17.78
C VAL A 52 -0.84 -13.46 19.22
N GLU A 53 -1.54 -12.85 20.15
CA GLU A 53 -1.38 -13.08 21.59
C GLU A 53 -2.71 -13.51 22.20
N LEU A 54 -2.70 -14.63 22.93
CA LEU A 54 -3.86 -15.06 23.73
C LEU A 54 -3.96 -14.20 24.98
N THR A 55 -5.14 -13.63 25.21
CA THR A 55 -5.50 -12.94 26.44
C THR A 55 -6.42 -13.82 27.28
N GLU A 56 -6.61 -13.45 28.56
CA GLU A 56 -7.52 -14.15 29.47
C GLU A 56 -7.17 -15.64 29.65
N ILE A 57 -5.88 -15.97 29.63
CA ILE A 57 -5.36 -17.32 29.80
C ILE A 57 -4.45 -17.39 31.03
N ASP A 58 -4.75 -18.32 31.94
CA ASP A 58 -3.78 -18.77 32.93
C ASP A 58 -2.88 -19.80 32.24
N THR A 59 -1.57 -19.54 32.24
CA THR A 59 -0.60 -20.39 31.56
C THR A 59 -0.09 -21.52 32.44
N ALA A 60 -0.43 -21.52 33.73
CA ALA A 60 -0.13 -22.64 34.61
C ALA A 60 -0.93 -23.88 34.16
N ASP A 61 -0.25 -25.00 33.96
CA ASP A 61 -0.83 -26.32 33.65
C ASP A 61 -1.70 -26.41 32.38
N VAL A 62 -1.50 -25.50 31.41
CA VAL A 62 -2.12 -25.59 30.09
C VAL A 62 -1.09 -25.95 29.01
N THR A 63 -1.53 -26.73 28.02
CA THR A 63 -0.79 -26.87 26.75
C THR A 63 -1.53 -26.15 25.65
N ILE A 64 -0.78 -25.48 24.78
CA ILE A 64 -1.30 -24.69 23.67
C ILE A 64 -0.82 -25.34 22.38
N GLN A 65 -1.71 -25.42 21.40
CA GLN A 65 -1.37 -25.81 20.03
C GLN A 65 -2.08 -24.86 19.07
N TRP A 66 -1.32 -24.05 18.34
CA TRP A 66 -1.90 -23.21 17.30
C TRP A 66 -2.31 -24.02 16.08
N MET A 67 -3.42 -23.63 15.47
CA MET A 67 -4.04 -24.27 14.32
C MET A 67 -4.18 -23.27 13.18
N GLN A 68 -3.90 -23.71 11.95
CA GLN A 68 -4.25 -23.02 10.71
C GLN A 68 -5.23 -23.93 9.94
N ASN A 69 -6.48 -23.49 9.81
CA ASN A 69 -7.54 -24.27 9.13
C ASN A 69 -7.70 -25.72 9.65
N GLY A 70 -7.49 -25.92 10.95
CA GLY A 70 -7.52 -27.26 11.56
C GLY A 70 -6.24 -28.10 11.37
N THR A 71 -5.21 -27.58 10.71
CA THR A 71 -3.86 -28.17 10.68
C THR A 71 -3.02 -27.60 11.81
N PRO A 72 -2.34 -28.42 12.64
CA PRO A 72 -1.50 -27.91 13.72
C PRO A 72 -0.23 -27.25 13.19
N LEU A 73 0.09 -26.06 13.69
CA LEU A 73 1.34 -25.36 13.43
C LEU A 73 2.46 -25.93 14.31
N GLN A 74 3.49 -26.50 13.70
CA GLN A 74 4.57 -27.16 14.45
C GLN A 74 5.37 -26.15 15.28
N GLY A 75 5.67 -26.52 16.53
CA GLY A 75 6.49 -25.72 17.45
C GLY A 75 5.83 -24.42 17.94
N GLN A 76 4.56 -24.19 17.60
CA GLN A 76 3.78 -23.03 18.05
C GLN A 76 2.93 -23.46 19.26
N ASP A 77 3.57 -23.48 20.43
CA ASP A 77 3.01 -23.94 21.70
C ASP A 77 2.99 -22.87 22.81
N GLN A 78 3.36 -21.64 22.45
CA GLN A 78 3.34 -20.49 23.34
C GLN A 78 2.02 -19.72 23.23
N PRO A 79 1.63 -18.93 24.25
CA PRO A 79 0.47 -18.05 24.18
C PRO A 79 0.62 -16.93 23.14
N VAL A 80 1.84 -16.74 22.61
CA VAL A 80 2.15 -15.82 21.53
C VAL A 80 2.55 -16.61 20.28
N LEU A 81 1.80 -16.42 19.19
CA LEU A 81 2.12 -16.92 17.86
C LEU A 81 2.82 -15.82 17.05
N HIS A 82 4.02 -16.12 16.58
CA HIS A 82 4.76 -15.26 15.67
C HIS A 82 4.56 -15.75 14.24
N LEU A 83 3.86 -14.96 13.44
CA LEU A 83 3.70 -15.18 12.01
C LEU A 83 4.72 -14.30 11.27
N ALA A 84 5.60 -14.91 10.49
CA ALA A 84 6.64 -14.24 9.73
C ALA A 84 6.64 -14.75 8.28
N GLU A 85 7.24 -13.97 7.38
CA GLU A 85 7.34 -14.31 5.96
C GLU A 85 5.98 -14.58 5.30
N LEU A 86 4.92 -13.91 5.80
CA LEU A 86 3.56 -14.16 5.36
C LEU A 86 3.36 -13.85 3.88
N SER A 87 2.72 -14.79 3.21
CA SER A 87 2.35 -14.78 1.80
C SER A 87 0.83 -14.91 1.64
N PRO A 88 0.27 -14.67 0.44
CA PRO A 88 -1.16 -14.89 0.19
C PRO A 88 -1.64 -16.30 0.50
N ALA A 89 -0.76 -17.31 0.45
CA ALA A 89 -1.08 -18.69 0.79
C ALA A 89 -1.37 -18.89 2.29
N ASP A 90 -0.94 -17.95 3.13
CA ASP A 90 -1.15 -17.97 4.59
C ASP A 90 -2.48 -17.32 5.01
N THR A 91 -3.30 -16.88 4.04
CA THR A 91 -4.66 -16.40 4.28
C THR A 91 -5.53 -17.54 4.77
N ASP A 92 -5.85 -17.55 6.05
CA ASP A 92 -6.66 -18.59 6.65
C ASP A 92 -7.24 -18.17 8.01
N ILE A 93 -7.99 -19.09 8.63
CA ILE A 93 -8.45 -18.99 10.00
C ILE A 93 -7.41 -19.61 10.94
N TYR A 94 -7.00 -18.82 11.93
CA TYR A 94 -6.07 -19.19 13.00
C TYR A 94 -6.81 -19.21 14.33
N TYR A 95 -6.51 -20.20 15.15
CA TYR A 95 -6.98 -20.31 16.54
C TYR A 95 -6.05 -21.22 17.32
N ALA A 96 -6.07 -21.11 18.65
CA ALA A 96 -5.36 -22.03 19.53
C ALA A 96 -6.31 -23.10 20.06
N ILE A 97 -5.83 -24.34 20.17
CA ILE A 97 -6.39 -25.35 21.06
C ILE A 97 -5.67 -25.24 22.40
N ILE A 98 -6.44 -24.97 23.45
CA ILE A 98 -5.96 -24.88 24.82
C ILE A 98 -6.41 -26.14 25.54
N THR A 99 -5.45 -26.92 26.03
CA THR A 99 -5.72 -28.12 26.82
C THR A 99 -5.36 -27.86 28.26
N GLU A 100 -6.37 -27.86 29.13
CA GLU A 100 -6.20 -27.82 30.57
C GLU A 100 -6.49 -29.22 31.10
N LYS A 101 -5.45 -29.90 31.61
CA LYS A 101 -5.52 -31.33 31.98
C LYS A 101 -5.97 -32.19 30.78
N SER A 102 -7.23 -32.66 30.77
CA SER A 102 -7.82 -33.46 29.69
C SER A 102 -8.93 -32.73 28.94
N ARG A 103 -9.22 -31.47 29.30
CA ARG A 103 -10.27 -30.67 28.67
C ARG A 103 -9.66 -29.78 27.61
N GLN A 104 -10.19 -29.86 26.40
CA GLN A 104 -9.82 -28.99 25.29
C GLN A 104 -10.88 -27.91 25.07
N ARG A 105 -10.42 -26.72 24.72
CA ARG A 105 -11.25 -25.62 24.21
C ARG A 105 -10.50 -24.89 23.10
N ARG A 106 -11.23 -24.19 22.23
CA ARG A 106 -10.63 -23.28 21.25
C ARG A 106 -10.57 -21.87 21.83
N SER A 107 -9.60 -21.09 21.35
CA SER A 107 -9.61 -19.64 21.47
C SER A 107 -10.64 -19.02 20.52
N GLN A 108 -10.82 -17.70 20.65
CA GLN A 108 -11.36 -16.86 19.60
C GLN A 108 -10.63 -17.14 18.27
N SER A 109 -11.37 -17.06 17.16
CA SER A 109 -10.81 -17.24 15.82
C SER A 109 -10.31 -15.92 15.24
N LEU A 110 -9.18 -15.98 14.55
CA LEU A 110 -8.62 -14.93 13.71
C LEU A 110 -8.78 -15.31 12.24
N LEU A 111 -9.51 -14.52 11.45
CA LEU A 111 -9.37 -14.54 10.00
C LEU A 111 -8.18 -13.65 9.61
N LEU A 112 -7.07 -14.27 9.24
CA LEU A 112 -5.93 -13.58 8.67
C LEU A 112 -6.10 -13.49 7.15
N ALA A 113 -6.12 -12.28 6.62
CA ALA A 113 -6.10 -12.05 5.18
C ALA A 113 -4.76 -11.44 4.78
N VAL A 114 -3.93 -12.23 4.11
CA VAL A 114 -2.66 -11.77 3.56
C VAL A 114 -2.87 -11.45 2.09
N TYR A 115 -2.78 -10.17 1.76
CA TYR A 115 -2.85 -9.74 0.38
C TYR A 115 -1.44 -9.73 -0.19
N PRO A 116 -1.26 -10.09 -1.48
CA PRO A 116 -0.01 -9.79 -2.14
C PRO A 116 0.20 -8.29 -1.93
N GLY A 117 1.28 -7.93 -1.24
CA GLY A 117 1.79 -6.58 -1.31
C GLY A 117 2.26 -6.48 -2.73
N TYR A 118 1.35 -6.06 -3.62
CA TYR A 118 1.65 -6.07 -5.04
C TYR A 118 2.94 -5.27 -5.19
N PRO A 119 4.00 -5.82 -5.81
CA PRO A 119 4.98 -4.92 -6.41
C PRO A 119 4.13 -3.98 -7.27
N MET A 120 4.23 -2.69 -6.99
CA MET A 120 3.45 -1.70 -7.73
C MET A 120 3.62 -2.02 -9.20
N LEU A 121 2.52 -2.36 -9.88
CA LEU A 121 2.63 -2.80 -11.26
C LEU A 121 2.98 -1.57 -12.08
N ASP A 122 4.23 -1.49 -12.51
CA ASP A 122 4.70 -0.42 -13.38
C ASP A 122 4.38 -0.74 -14.84
N HIS A 123 3.64 0.17 -15.47
CA HIS A 123 3.49 0.24 -16.91
C HIS A 123 4.30 1.40 -17.49
N SER A 124 5.59 1.18 -17.67
CA SER A 124 6.49 2.16 -18.27
C SER A 124 6.43 2.23 -19.79
N ALA A 125 6.72 3.41 -20.35
CA ALA A 125 7.07 3.61 -21.76
C ALA A 125 7.94 4.87 -21.90
N ARG A 126 8.95 4.82 -22.76
CA ARG A 126 9.74 6.00 -23.15
C ARG A 126 9.53 6.30 -24.62
N ALA A 127 9.40 7.58 -24.96
CA ALA A 127 9.27 8.02 -26.34
C ALA A 127 9.83 9.42 -26.54
N TYR A 128 10.25 9.70 -27.77
CA TYR A 128 10.49 11.06 -28.24
C TYR A 128 9.16 11.70 -28.62
N VAL A 129 8.86 12.85 -28.04
CA VAL A 129 7.63 13.62 -28.26
C VAL A 129 8.00 14.98 -28.87
N SER A 130 7.25 15.38 -29.89
CA SER A 130 7.37 16.70 -30.52
C SER A 130 5.99 17.28 -30.79
N GLU A 131 5.93 18.54 -31.21
CA GLU A 131 4.69 19.14 -31.67
C GLU A 131 4.01 18.28 -32.75
N GLY A 132 2.71 18.00 -32.58
CA GLY A 132 1.92 17.14 -33.46
C GLY A 132 2.23 15.62 -33.38
N LYS A 133 3.23 15.21 -32.59
CA LYS A 133 3.63 13.81 -32.39
C LYS A 133 3.78 13.51 -30.90
N GLY A 134 2.63 13.32 -30.26
CA GLY A 134 2.52 12.94 -28.85
C GLY A 134 2.65 11.43 -28.60
N LEU A 135 2.72 11.07 -27.32
CA LEU A 135 2.62 9.70 -26.83
C LEU A 135 1.24 9.48 -26.23
N THR A 136 0.62 8.33 -26.49
CA THR A 136 -0.57 7.87 -25.74
C THR A 136 -0.29 6.54 -25.08
N LYS A 137 -0.37 6.50 -23.75
CA LYS A 137 -0.29 5.28 -22.96
C LYS A 137 -1.70 4.87 -22.54
N GLY A 138 -2.20 3.78 -23.14
CA GLY A 138 -3.46 3.15 -22.74
C GLY A 138 -3.26 2.20 -21.57
N PHE A 139 -4.22 2.17 -20.64
CA PHE A 139 -4.24 1.22 -19.52
C PHE A 139 -5.67 0.90 -19.08
N VAL A 140 -5.84 -0.25 -18.42
CA VAL A 140 -7.15 -0.74 -17.96
C VAL A 140 -7.14 -0.87 -16.45
N VAL A 141 -8.10 -0.22 -15.81
CA VAL A 141 -8.41 -0.41 -14.39
C VAL A 141 -9.40 -1.57 -14.29
N ALA A 142 -8.92 -2.71 -13.80
CA ALA A 142 -9.72 -3.91 -13.65
C ALA A 142 -10.88 -3.72 -12.66
N LYS A 143 -11.98 -4.43 -12.89
CA LYS A 143 -13.06 -4.56 -11.92
C LYS A 143 -12.57 -5.48 -10.79
N ALA A 144 -12.60 -5.00 -9.54
CA ALA A 144 -12.33 -5.86 -8.40
C ALA A 144 -13.42 -6.93 -8.26
N VAL A 145 -13.02 -8.17 -7.96
CA VAL A 145 -13.93 -9.23 -7.52
C VAL A 145 -14.04 -9.12 -6.00
N GLY A 146 -15.22 -8.78 -5.47
CA GLY A 146 -15.43 -8.48 -4.03
C GLY A 146 -15.83 -7.02 -3.76
N PRO A 147 -15.85 -6.56 -2.50
CA PRO A 147 -16.23 -5.17 -2.17
C PRO A 147 -15.31 -4.18 -2.88
N VAL A 148 -15.90 -3.18 -3.52
CA VAL A 148 -15.18 -2.19 -4.34
C VAL A 148 -14.26 -1.34 -3.44
N ARG A 149 -12.97 -1.68 -3.41
CA ARG A 149 -11.94 -0.72 -3.01
C ARG A 149 -11.58 0.09 -4.25
N LYS A 150 -11.58 1.42 -4.12
CA LYS A 150 -11.05 2.28 -5.19
C LYS A 150 -9.56 1.97 -5.33
N LYS A 151 -9.14 1.53 -6.52
CA LYS A 151 -7.72 1.39 -6.82
C LYS A 151 -7.10 2.76 -6.94
N ARG A 152 -5.98 2.98 -6.23
CA ARG A 152 -5.20 4.19 -6.34
C ARG A 152 -4.11 3.98 -7.37
N TYR A 153 -3.74 5.04 -8.07
CA TYR A 153 -2.66 5.03 -9.04
C TYR A 153 -1.71 6.19 -8.78
N LEU A 154 -0.43 5.98 -9.06
CA LEU A 154 0.58 7.02 -9.19
C LEU A 154 0.95 7.11 -10.67
N LEU A 155 0.76 8.28 -11.27
CA LEU A 155 1.09 8.55 -12.67
C LEU A 155 2.26 9.52 -12.70
N ARG A 156 3.29 9.18 -13.46
CA ARG A 156 4.50 9.98 -13.63
C ARG A 156 4.77 10.20 -15.11
N VAL A 157 5.02 11.44 -15.49
CA VAL A 157 5.52 11.81 -16.82
C VAL A 157 6.77 12.63 -16.59
N ILE A 158 7.91 11.99 -16.84
CA ILE A 158 9.23 12.45 -16.44
C ILE A 158 10.03 12.90 -17.66
N GLY A 159 10.48 14.15 -17.61
CA GLY A 159 11.31 14.80 -18.61
C GLY A 159 12.63 15.25 -18.01
N PRO A 160 12.72 16.45 -17.38
CA PRO A 160 13.96 17.02 -16.87
C PRO A 160 14.89 16.07 -16.09
N SER A 161 14.33 15.23 -15.22
CA SER A 161 15.07 14.27 -14.39
C SER A 161 15.70 13.13 -15.19
N LEU A 162 15.40 12.98 -16.48
CA LEU A 162 16.05 11.99 -17.34
C LEU A 162 17.51 12.32 -17.66
N LYS A 163 17.95 13.57 -17.44
CA LYS A 163 19.35 13.98 -17.68
C LYS A 163 20.36 13.15 -16.90
N LYS A 164 20.01 12.68 -15.71
CA LYS A 164 20.89 11.83 -14.88
C LYS A 164 21.08 10.41 -15.41
N PHE A 165 20.26 10.02 -16.39
CA PHE A 165 20.40 8.77 -17.13
C PHE A 165 20.98 9.03 -18.53
N ASP A 166 21.79 10.09 -18.66
CA ASP A 166 22.47 10.51 -19.89
C ASP A 166 21.54 10.78 -21.09
N ILE A 167 20.27 11.10 -20.82
CA ILE A 167 19.34 11.58 -21.85
C ILE A 167 19.63 13.04 -22.12
N SER A 168 20.22 13.30 -23.30
CA SER A 168 20.69 14.62 -23.71
C SER A 168 19.58 15.63 -23.96
N ARG A 169 18.42 15.15 -24.46
CA ARG A 169 17.29 16.00 -24.84
C ARG A 169 15.97 15.50 -24.23
N PRO A 170 15.75 15.69 -22.93
CA PRO A 170 14.45 15.42 -22.32
C PRO A 170 13.40 16.44 -22.77
N LEU A 171 12.14 16.03 -22.81
CA LEU A 171 11.02 16.95 -22.98
C LEU A 171 10.87 17.82 -21.73
N MET A 172 11.03 19.13 -21.87
CA MET A 172 11.08 20.03 -20.71
C MET A 172 9.70 20.43 -20.20
N ARG A 173 8.70 20.52 -21.08
CA ARG A 173 7.35 20.99 -20.77
C ARG A 173 6.31 20.01 -21.33
N PRO A 174 6.10 18.86 -20.67
CA PRO A 174 5.06 17.92 -21.07
C PRO A 174 3.66 18.45 -20.74
N VAL A 175 2.76 18.42 -21.72
CA VAL A 175 1.32 18.63 -21.51
C VAL A 175 0.64 17.28 -21.37
N VAL A 176 0.06 17.02 -20.19
CA VAL A 176 -0.52 15.72 -19.85
C VAL A 176 -2.04 15.80 -19.76
N THR A 177 -2.74 14.90 -20.46
CA THR A 177 -4.20 14.75 -20.39
C THR A 177 -4.58 13.32 -20.05
N LEU A 178 -5.35 13.15 -18.98
CA LEU A 178 -6.02 11.88 -18.70
C LEU A 178 -7.41 11.86 -19.33
N SER A 179 -7.75 10.81 -20.08
CA SER A 179 -9.07 10.63 -20.66
C SER A 179 -9.65 9.24 -20.42
N ARG A 180 -10.98 9.16 -20.42
CA ARG A 180 -11.77 7.91 -20.35
C ARG A 180 -12.87 8.00 -21.39
N ARG A 181 -12.96 7.02 -22.30
CA ARG A 181 -13.92 7.04 -23.42
C ARG A 181 -13.86 8.36 -24.23
N ASN A 182 -12.65 8.84 -24.51
CA ASN A 182 -12.37 10.11 -25.22
C ASN A 182 -12.86 11.38 -24.51
N VAL A 183 -13.24 11.31 -23.23
CA VAL A 183 -13.60 12.48 -22.41
C VAL A 183 -12.49 12.74 -21.40
N SER A 184 -12.05 14.00 -21.29
CA SER A 184 -11.08 14.40 -20.28
C SER A 184 -11.60 14.10 -18.88
N CYS A 185 -10.76 13.47 -18.07
CA CYS A 185 -11.01 13.17 -16.67
C CYS A 185 -9.93 13.78 -15.77
N GLN A 186 -9.36 14.92 -16.18
CA GLN A 186 -8.25 15.58 -15.50
C GLN A 186 -8.55 15.88 -14.01
N GLY A 187 -9.82 16.13 -13.66
CA GLY A 187 -10.24 16.37 -12.27
C GLY A 187 -10.05 15.18 -11.31
N LEU A 188 -9.73 13.98 -11.81
CA LEU A 188 -9.37 12.83 -10.98
C LEU A 188 -7.90 12.87 -10.51
N LEU A 189 -7.05 13.63 -11.19
CA LEU A 189 -5.62 13.71 -10.92
C LEU A 189 -5.36 14.70 -9.77
N GLN A 190 -4.59 14.25 -8.79
CA GLN A 190 -4.18 15.02 -7.62
C GLN A 190 -2.67 15.22 -7.65
N THR A 191 -2.21 16.34 -8.20
CA THR A 191 -0.78 16.69 -8.29
C THR A 191 -0.21 17.26 -6.99
N THR A 192 -1.08 17.63 -6.05
CA THR A 192 -0.72 18.24 -4.75
C THR A 192 -0.96 17.30 -3.56
N ASP A 193 -1.21 16.00 -3.81
CA ASP A 193 -1.42 15.04 -2.74
C ASP A 193 -0.14 14.88 -1.89
N PRO A 194 -0.17 15.19 -0.58
CA PRO A 194 1.02 15.18 0.27
C PRO A 194 1.67 13.79 0.42
N ARG A 195 0.95 12.71 0.04
CA ARG A 195 1.45 11.33 0.11
C ARG A 195 2.21 10.88 -1.14
N ILE A 196 2.30 11.69 -2.19
CA ILE A 196 3.00 11.33 -3.44
C ILE A 196 4.41 10.79 -3.17
N ARG A 197 5.19 11.47 -2.32
CA ARG A 197 6.57 11.05 -2.00
C ARG A 197 6.63 9.70 -1.31
N GLU A 198 5.68 9.41 -0.42
CA GLU A 198 5.57 8.11 0.25
C GLU A 198 5.29 7.01 -0.79
N TRP A 199 4.39 7.28 -1.74
CA TRP A 199 4.06 6.34 -2.79
C TRP A 199 5.17 6.12 -3.80
N GLU A 200 5.91 7.16 -4.18
CA GLU A 200 7.12 7.00 -5.00
C GLU A 200 8.14 6.08 -4.33
N GLN A 201 8.36 6.25 -3.02
CA GLN A 201 9.27 5.38 -2.26
C GLN A 201 8.75 3.93 -2.20
N LYS A 202 7.45 3.75 -1.94
CA LYS A 202 6.81 2.41 -1.94
C LYS A 202 6.87 1.74 -3.32
N ALA A 203 6.84 2.52 -4.39
CA ALA A 203 6.96 2.03 -5.77
C ALA A 203 8.34 1.52 -6.13
N GLY A 204 9.37 1.90 -5.37
CA GLY A 204 10.75 1.82 -5.85
C GLY A 204 11.02 2.77 -7.02
N ALA A 205 10.16 3.76 -7.22
CA ALA A 205 10.32 4.78 -8.25
C ALA A 205 11.60 5.58 -7.95
N PHE A 206 12.42 5.79 -8.97
CA PHE A 206 13.65 6.55 -8.78
C PHE A 206 13.33 7.99 -8.34
N LYS A 207 14.13 8.54 -7.43
CA LYS A 207 13.98 9.91 -6.91
C LYS A 207 14.01 10.93 -8.04
N LEU A 208 13.17 11.95 -8.05
CA LEU A 208 13.23 13.05 -9.03
C LEU A 208 14.18 14.16 -8.57
N ASP A 209 14.84 14.84 -9.51
CA ASP A 209 15.83 15.88 -9.17
C ASP A 209 15.13 17.21 -8.89
N ASN A 210 14.15 17.58 -9.73
CA ASN A 210 13.31 18.78 -9.61
C ASN A 210 11.83 18.39 -9.79
N PRO A 211 11.21 17.73 -8.80
CA PRO A 211 9.87 17.14 -8.94
C PRO A 211 8.78 18.15 -9.35
N GLU A 212 8.94 19.42 -9.05
CA GLU A 212 8.04 20.51 -9.45
C GLU A 212 8.07 20.84 -10.95
N GLN A 213 9.07 20.37 -11.68
CA GLN A 213 9.19 20.48 -13.15
C GLN A 213 8.72 19.21 -13.86
N GLU A 214 8.30 18.20 -13.10
CA GLU A 214 7.79 16.93 -13.60
C GLU A 214 6.27 16.90 -13.45
N PHE A 215 5.59 16.04 -14.21
CA PHE A 215 4.20 15.75 -13.93
C PHE A 215 4.12 14.48 -13.07
N VAL A 216 3.67 14.64 -11.83
CA VAL A 216 3.38 13.53 -10.91
C VAL A 216 2.00 13.74 -10.31
N ALA A 217 1.14 12.72 -10.37
CA ALA A 217 -0.19 12.78 -9.82
C ALA A 217 -0.60 11.47 -9.18
N SER A 218 -1.31 11.55 -8.05
CA SER A 218 -2.10 10.41 -7.57
C SER A 218 -3.50 10.46 -8.16
N ALA A 219 -4.16 9.31 -8.31
CA ALA A 219 -5.56 9.26 -8.72
C ALA A 219 -6.27 8.05 -8.12
N GLU A 220 -7.54 8.22 -7.76
CA GLU A 220 -8.46 7.11 -7.52
C GLU A 220 -9.29 6.92 -8.78
N LEU A 221 -9.02 5.83 -9.50
CA LEU A 221 -9.64 5.59 -10.81
C LEU A 221 -10.72 4.51 -10.70
N PRO A 222 -11.97 4.80 -11.08
CA PRO A 222 -12.99 3.78 -11.26
C PRO A 222 -12.60 2.74 -12.32
N PRO A 223 -13.17 1.52 -12.30
CA PRO A 223 -12.94 0.55 -13.36
C PRO A 223 -13.25 1.07 -14.77
N GLY A 224 -12.38 0.75 -15.73
CA GLY A 224 -12.52 1.15 -17.13
C GLY A 224 -11.19 1.32 -17.85
N SER A 225 -11.28 1.64 -19.14
CA SER A 225 -10.13 1.92 -20.01
C SER A 225 -9.81 3.41 -20.01
N TYR A 226 -8.55 3.73 -19.79
CA TYR A 226 -8.01 5.08 -19.72
C TYR A 226 -6.88 5.27 -20.71
N SER A 227 -6.71 6.51 -21.15
CA SER A 227 -5.58 6.95 -21.96
C SER A 227 -4.91 8.15 -21.29
N LEU A 228 -3.61 8.04 -21.03
CA LEU A 228 -2.76 9.16 -20.68
C LEU A 228 -2.07 9.65 -21.95
N THR A 229 -2.38 10.87 -22.38
CA THR A 229 -1.79 11.48 -23.57
C THR A 229 -0.80 12.56 -23.16
N ILE A 230 0.39 12.51 -23.75
CA ILE A 230 1.49 13.41 -23.51
C ILE A 230 1.78 14.13 -24.83
N GLN A 231 1.75 15.45 -24.81
CA GLN A 231 2.14 16.31 -25.92
C GLN A 231 3.27 17.23 -25.47
N ALA A 232 4.04 17.73 -26.42
CA ALA A 232 4.95 18.84 -26.16
C ALA A 232 4.17 20.16 -26.18
N GLU A 233 4.55 21.12 -25.33
CA GLU A 233 4.18 22.51 -25.55
C GLU A 233 4.74 23.04 -26.90
N ALA A 234 4.13 24.09 -27.44
CA ALA A 234 4.56 24.68 -28.71
C ALA A 234 6.05 25.06 -28.67
N GLY A 235 6.78 24.62 -29.70
CA GLY A 235 8.24 24.82 -29.81
C GLY A 235 9.10 23.98 -28.85
N ASP A 236 8.53 23.02 -28.12
CA ASP A 236 9.28 22.06 -27.32
C ASP A 236 9.29 20.66 -27.96
N GLU A 237 10.30 19.87 -27.65
CA GLU A 237 10.42 18.47 -28.04
C GLU A 237 11.50 17.76 -27.23
N GLY A 238 11.35 16.45 -27.07
CA GLY A 238 12.36 15.62 -26.42
C GLY A 238 11.84 14.27 -25.95
N GLU A 239 12.73 13.52 -25.30
CA GLU A 239 12.44 12.23 -24.69
C GLU A 239 11.63 12.40 -23.39
N VAL A 240 10.61 11.57 -23.20
CA VAL A 240 9.81 11.51 -21.98
C VAL A 240 9.63 10.07 -21.53
N LEU A 241 9.67 9.83 -20.23
CA LEU A 241 9.33 8.55 -19.60
C LEU A 241 7.96 8.68 -18.95
N VAL A 242 7.05 7.76 -19.28
CA VAL A 242 5.73 7.67 -18.68
C VAL A 242 5.65 6.40 -17.87
N GLU A 243 5.23 6.51 -16.61
CA GLU A 243 5.09 5.39 -15.69
C GLU A 243 3.71 5.45 -15.05
N ILE A 244 3.06 4.30 -14.93
CA ILE A 244 1.76 4.17 -14.29
C ILE A 244 1.88 3.05 -13.29
N TYR A 245 1.78 3.40 -12.02
CA TYR A 245 1.85 2.44 -10.94
C TYR A 245 0.48 2.24 -10.32
N GLU A 246 0.05 0.98 -10.20
CA GLU A 246 -1.11 0.63 -9.37
C GLU A 246 -0.70 0.57 -7.89
N LEU A 247 -1.27 1.47 -7.09
CA LEU A 247 -1.11 1.54 -5.64
C LEU A 247 -2.18 0.65 -4.99
N ASN A 248 -1.81 -0.56 -4.63
CA ASN A 248 -2.64 -1.41 -3.79
C ASN A 248 -2.52 -0.90 -2.34
N LEU A 249 -3.61 -0.38 -1.80
CA LEU A 249 -3.81 0.07 -0.42
C LEU A 249 -4.98 -0.70 0.20
#